data_AF-A0A254RPI8-F1
#
_entry.id   AF-A0A254RPI8-F1
#
_cell.length_a   1.000
_cell.length_b   1.000
_cell.length_c   1.000
_cell.angle_alpha   90.00
_cell.angle_beta   90.00
_cell.angle_gamma   90.00
#
_symmetry.space_group_name_H-M   'P 1'
#
loop_
_entity.id
_entity.type
_entity.pdbx_description
1 polymer ?
#
loop_
_entity_poly.entity_id
_entity_poly.type
_entity_poly.pdbx_seq_one_letter_code
_entity_poly.pdbx_strand_id
1 'polypeptide(L)'
;MIRTLKISAAVAIAGAFSVAQAATTCTDTPKQYGPISIQKAGSKCFAVIDADGPNHNDPVVITETETVDSVYYFRKNSATSAKQTIVLPVYPSQGCKPTATGANLSNIRKIYINTKTNWTVLTNPIVTSSAGFEANHPYLIEFSEEDSNGLYFKLGGNSCTFDLKTTDGAASTNYSADPDPKAPTGLNGTWEFRGVYTTKTWDANDTERKNSYGFVGEKTKGKIGEFKKAGADASVPPLRAYLVYNSNGVLAKAAPGLSFAPAADDSDLLSASMDVIEDVECFQDGDGIFEVKNVLVKDAEGNPVFDDNGDAQYVRTACIDGKSDARLQTLDIPEDVVVDSIAYNREFVIGNAWNAPLAATTIVLPFDATYGCYEGAAFYKALYLGKNGEDWTIYIEGNSQDNELKANTPYFAIAAQENIHFRATNQWNGSCSYVLNTSSGIASLPFESNAPGIWKLMGTYEKISFDENTKKGVYGFAANSQGDNITAGQFIKAGTGATVPPMRAYLKYNSAGVLAKAAAGAEIAEEDLPETITVKFIDGDGSTTAIGTMNTTTGEISMDENKWFDMKGRMMNKKPTVKGTYYNKGQKVIIK
;
A
#
# COMPACT_ATOMS: atom_id res chain seq x y z
N MET A 1 -43.66 -19.09 -3.36
CA MET A 1 -43.39 -20.33 -4.14
C MET A 1 -42.20 -20.21 -5.09
N ILE A 2 -42.06 -19.19 -5.93
CA ILE A 2 -40.90 -19.05 -6.85
C ILE A 2 -39.55 -18.80 -6.11
N ARG A 3 -39.57 -18.21 -4.90
CA ARG A 3 -38.36 -18.02 -4.07
C ARG A 3 -37.80 -19.32 -3.47
N THR A 4 -38.66 -20.27 -3.11
CA THR A 4 -38.25 -21.54 -2.48
C THR A 4 -37.55 -22.48 -3.48
N LEU A 5 -37.87 -22.40 -4.78
CA LEU A 5 -37.27 -23.22 -5.83
C LEU A 5 -35.82 -22.83 -6.20
N LYS A 6 -35.35 -21.62 -5.87
CA LYS A 6 -34.01 -21.13 -6.27
C LYS A 6 -32.92 -21.47 -5.25
N ILE A 7 -33.25 -21.49 -3.95
CA ILE A 7 -32.35 -21.97 -2.90
C ILE A 7 -32.03 -23.46 -3.11
N SER A 8 -32.97 -24.22 -3.67
CA SER A 8 -32.77 -25.64 -4.02
C SER A 8 -31.64 -25.87 -5.04
N ALA A 9 -31.32 -24.90 -5.90
CA ALA A 9 -30.27 -25.05 -6.93
C ALA A 9 -28.85 -24.89 -6.35
N ALA A 10 -28.64 -23.94 -5.43
CA ALA A 10 -27.36 -23.81 -4.72
C ALA A 10 -27.09 -25.03 -3.81
N VAL A 11 -28.15 -25.58 -3.21
CA VAL A 11 -28.09 -26.81 -2.40
C VAL A 11 -27.85 -28.05 -3.27
N ALA A 12 -28.34 -28.08 -4.51
CA ALA A 12 -28.10 -29.20 -5.45
C ALA A 12 -26.64 -29.31 -5.91
N ILE A 13 -25.88 -28.20 -5.94
CA ILE A 13 -24.46 -28.19 -6.33
C ILE A 13 -23.56 -28.79 -5.22
N ALA A 14 -24.00 -28.77 -3.96
CA ALA A 14 -23.24 -29.30 -2.82
C ALA A 14 -23.35 -30.84 -2.62
N GLY A 15 -24.14 -31.54 -3.45
CA GLY A 15 -24.60 -32.91 -3.20
C GLY A 15 -23.63 -34.07 -3.49
N ALA A 16 -22.34 -33.83 -3.72
CA ALA A 16 -21.39 -34.88 -4.10
C ALA A 16 -20.24 -35.07 -3.10
N PHE A 17 -20.53 -35.40 -1.83
CA PHE A 17 -19.47 -35.74 -0.85
C PHE A 17 -19.86 -36.87 0.12
N SER A 18 -18.84 -37.63 0.54
CA SER A 18 -18.90 -38.91 1.25
C SER A 18 -19.40 -38.85 2.70
N VAL A 19 -19.88 -40.00 3.17
CA VAL A 19 -20.55 -40.27 4.45
C VAL A 19 -19.61 -40.09 5.65
N ALA A 20 -19.58 -38.89 6.23
CA ALA A 20 -19.12 -38.66 7.60
C ALA A 20 -20.26 -38.02 8.42
N GLN A 21 -20.35 -38.40 9.70
CA GLN A 21 -21.37 -38.06 10.71
C GLN A 21 -22.35 -36.96 10.27
N ALA A 22 -23.57 -37.37 9.89
CA ALA A 22 -24.65 -36.44 9.59
C ALA A 22 -25.24 -35.88 10.89
N ALA A 23 -25.57 -34.60 10.92
CA ALA A 23 -26.35 -34.02 12.00
C ALA A 23 -27.68 -34.79 12.13
N THR A 24 -27.96 -35.33 13.32
CA THR A 24 -29.09 -36.27 13.54
C THR A 24 -30.43 -35.57 13.82
N THR A 25 -30.48 -34.23 13.86
CA THR A 25 -31.61 -33.47 14.45
C THR A 25 -32.51 -32.75 13.45
N CYS A 26 -32.21 -32.66 12.15
CA CYS A 26 -33.15 -32.02 11.22
C CYS A 26 -34.35 -32.89 10.89
N THR A 27 -35.52 -32.28 11.04
CA THR A 27 -36.78 -32.76 10.51
C THR A 27 -36.90 -32.43 9.01
N ASP A 28 -37.74 -33.18 8.28
CA ASP A 28 -38.04 -32.87 6.87
C ASP A 28 -38.82 -31.55 6.71
N THR A 29 -39.49 -31.10 7.78
CA THR A 29 -40.14 -29.78 7.84
C THR A 29 -39.10 -28.71 8.18
N PRO A 30 -38.93 -27.67 7.34
CA PRO A 30 -38.04 -26.55 7.65
C PRO A 30 -38.46 -25.81 8.91
N LYS A 31 -37.48 -25.42 9.72
CA LYS A 31 -37.67 -24.53 10.88
C LYS A 31 -37.20 -23.11 10.53
N GLN A 32 -37.86 -22.09 11.07
CA GLN A 32 -37.55 -20.67 10.81
C GLN A 32 -37.33 -19.92 12.13
N TYR A 33 -36.23 -19.18 12.22
CA TYR A 33 -35.81 -18.36 13.36
C TYR A 33 -35.35 -16.98 12.86
N GLY A 34 -36.30 -16.08 12.65
CA GLY A 34 -36.04 -14.77 12.04
C GLY A 34 -35.41 -14.90 10.65
N PRO A 35 -34.23 -14.33 10.35
CA PRO A 35 -33.52 -14.52 9.09
C PRO A 35 -32.93 -15.94 8.86
N ILE A 36 -32.89 -16.79 9.89
CA ILE A 36 -32.31 -18.14 9.79
C ILE A 36 -33.39 -19.16 9.46
N SER A 37 -33.13 -20.02 8.48
CA SER A 37 -33.95 -21.19 8.18
C SER A 37 -33.11 -22.45 8.23
N ILE A 38 -33.60 -23.49 8.91
CA ILE A 38 -32.95 -24.79 8.97
C ILE A 38 -33.67 -25.72 8.00
N GLN A 39 -32.91 -26.29 7.08
CA GLN A 39 -33.43 -27.08 5.98
C GLN A 39 -32.63 -28.38 5.85
N LYS A 40 -33.28 -29.39 5.29
CA LYS A 40 -32.69 -30.71 5.03
C LYS A 40 -32.65 -30.98 3.53
N ALA A 41 -31.51 -31.46 3.04
CA ALA A 41 -31.35 -31.90 1.65
C ALA A 41 -30.59 -33.23 1.64
N GLY A 42 -31.28 -34.27 1.18
CA GLY A 42 -30.78 -35.64 1.31
C GLY A 42 -30.53 -35.99 2.78
N SER A 43 -29.32 -36.41 3.11
CA SER A 43 -28.89 -36.75 4.47
C SER A 43 -28.22 -35.61 5.23
N LYS A 44 -28.24 -34.38 4.69
CA LYS A 44 -27.52 -33.23 5.26
C LYS A 44 -28.47 -32.13 5.73
N CYS A 45 -28.09 -31.51 6.83
CA CYS A 45 -28.70 -30.35 7.45
C CYS A 45 -27.93 -29.09 7.10
N PHE A 46 -28.63 -28.01 6.80
CA PHE A 46 -28.00 -26.73 6.58
C PHE A 46 -28.84 -25.59 7.18
N ALA A 47 -28.15 -24.62 7.77
CA ALA A 47 -28.74 -23.35 8.14
C ALA A 47 -28.53 -22.35 6.99
N VAL A 48 -29.60 -21.70 6.55
CA VAL A 48 -29.59 -20.62 5.56
C VAL A 48 -29.97 -19.32 6.24
N ILE A 49 -29.07 -18.34 6.17
CA ILE A 49 -29.27 -16.99 6.70
C ILE A 49 -29.51 -16.07 5.51
N ASP A 50 -30.75 -15.61 5.34
CA ASP A 50 -31.16 -14.69 4.27
C ASP A 50 -31.19 -13.26 4.82
N ALA A 51 -30.07 -12.54 4.68
CA ALA A 51 -29.88 -11.23 5.29
C ALA A 51 -30.68 -10.10 4.62
N ASP A 52 -31.21 -10.33 3.41
CA ASP A 52 -32.08 -9.40 2.69
C ASP A 52 -33.50 -9.97 2.49
N GLY A 53 -33.81 -11.07 3.19
CA GLY A 53 -35.08 -11.78 3.11
C GLY A 53 -36.24 -11.02 3.76
N PRO A 54 -37.49 -11.49 3.62
CA PRO A 54 -38.65 -10.85 4.25
C PRO A 54 -38.56 -10.82 5.79
N ASN A 55 -37.82 -11.76 6.38
CA ASN A 55 -37.68 -11.92 7.82
C ASN A 55 -36.37 -11.29 8.36
N HIS A 56 -35.68 -10.45 7.58
CA HIS A 56 -34.36 -9.93 7.97
C HIS A 56 -34.37 -9.03 9.21
N ASN A 57 -35.53 -8.47 9.58
CA ASN A 57 -35.70 -7.65 10.80
C ASN A 57 -36.35 -8.44 11.95
N ASP A 58 -36.73 -9.70 11.72
CA ASP A 58 -37.37 -10.52 12.72
C ASP A 58 -36.33 -11.05 13.72
N PRO A 59 -36.63 -11.06 15.04
CA PRO A 59 -35.72 -11.58 16.05
C PRO A 59 -35.24 -13.01 15.75
N VAL A 60 -33.96 -13.27 16.01
CA VAL A 60 -33.39 -14.62 15.98
C VAL A 60 -33.51 -15.21 17.39
N VAL A 61 -34.40 -16.18 17.57
CA VAL A 61 -34.66 -16.82 18.86
C VAL A 61 -34.53 -18.34 18.72
N ILE A 62 -33.37 -18.87 19.08
CA ILE A 62 -33.07 -20.31 19.05
C ILE A 62 -32.86 -20.76 20.50
N THR A 63 -33.95 -21.20 21.13
CA THR A 63 -33.97 -21.61 22.55
C THR A 63 -33.45 -23.03 22.78
N GLU A 64 -33.58 -23.90 21.78
CA GLU A 64 -33.05 -25.26 21.79
C GLU A 64 -31.90 -25.33 20.79
N THR A 65 -30.85 -26.10 21.12
CA THR A 65 -29.69 -26.24 20.23
C THR A 65 -30.09 -26.97 18.96
N GLU A 66 -29.83 -26.35 17.81
CA GLU A 66 -30.05 -26.95 16.49
C GLU A 66 -28.70 -27.27 15.84
N THR A 67 -28.44 -28.54 15.53
CA THR A 67 -27.17 -28.96 14.91
C THR A 67 -27.33 -29.07 13.40
N VAL A 68 -26.42 -28.44 12.64
CA VAL A 68 -26.39 -28.49 11.17
C VAL A 68 -25.02 -28.90 10.65
N ASP A 69 -24.95 -29.42 9.42
CA ASP A 69 -23.68 -29.77 8.77
C ASP A 69 -22.97 -28.56 8.15
N SER A 70 -23.72 -27.49 7.84
CA SER A 70 -23.17 -26.28 7.22
C SER A 70 -24.07 -25.07 7.44
N VAL A 71 -23.46 -23.88 7.40
CA VAL A 71 -24.15 -22.60 7.51
C VAL A 71 -23.86 -21.79 6.26
N TYR A 72 -24.92 -21.31 5.61
CA TYR A 72 -24.85 -20.43 4.45
C TYR A 72 -25.44 -19.08 4.81
N TYR A 73 -24.76 -18.01 4.43
CA TYR A 73 -25.18 -16.64 4.59
C TYR A 73 -25.25 -15.98 3.23
N PHE A 74 -26.37 -15.31 2.92
CA PHE A 74 -26.61 -14.70 1.62
C PHE A 74 -26.98 -13.22 1.72
N ARG A 75 -26.52 -12.43 0.74
CA ARG A 75 -26.89 -11.02 0.56
C ARG A 75 -27.01 -10.69 -0.93
N LYS A 76 -28.14 -10.13 -1.35
CA LYS A 76 -28.48 -9.79 -2.74
C LYS A 76 -28.25 -8.32 -3.09
N ASN A 77 -28.45 -7.42 -2.13
CA ASN A 77 -28.46 -5.97 -2.38
C ASN A 77 -27.21 -5.28 -1.84
N SER A 78 -26.07 -5.96 -1.86
CA SER A 78 -24.80 -5.42 -1.37
C SER A 78 -23.80 -5.26 -2.50
N ALA A 79 -22.95 -4.24 -2.41
CA ALA A 79 -21.76 -4.18 -3.24
C ALA A 79 -20.79 -5.32 -2.84
N THR A 80 -20.22 -5.98 -3.85
CA THR A 80 -18.96 -6.74 -3.72
C THR A 80 -17.89 -5.84 -3.10
N SER A 81 -16.93 -6.38 -2.34
CA SER A 81 -15.81 -5.65 -1.69
C SER A 81 -16.17 -4.58 -0.63
N ALA A 82 -17.41 -4.58 -0.14
CA ALA A 82 -17.81 -3.73 0.97
C ALA A 82 -17.77 -4.52 2.27
N LYS A 83 -16.96 -4.07 3.25
CA LYS A 83 -17.03 -4.58 4.62
C LYS A 83 -18.45 -4.39 5.17
N GLN A 84 -18.85 -5.26 6.07
CA GLN A 84 -20.11 -5.23 6.82
C GLN A 84 -19.86 -5.80 8.20
N THR A 85 -20.81 -5.65 9.13
CA THR A 85 -20.74 -6.34 10.42
C THR A 85 -21.54 -7.63 10.39
N ILE A 86 -21.14 -8.64 11.15
CA ILE A 86 -21.88 -9.89 11.29
C ILE A 86 -21.72 -10.44 12.70
N VAL A 87 -22.76 -11.08 13.25
CA VAL A 87 -22.67 -11.91 14.44
C VAL A 87 -23.44 -13.20 14.19
N LEU A 88 -22.80 -14.35 14.46
CA LEU A 88 -23.36 -15.66 14.13
C LEU A 88 -23.54 -16.51 15.39
N PRO A 89 -24.73 -17.08 15.63
CA PRO A 89 -24.98 -17.95 16.78
C PRO A 89 -24.47 -19.37 16.56
N VAL A 90 -23.28 -19.51 15.98
CA VAL A 90 -22.77 -20.74 15.38
C VAL A 90 -21.58 -21.25 16.16
N TYR A 91 -21.71 -22.43 16.76
CA TYR A 91 -20.68 -23.08 17.55
C TYR A 91 -20.12 -24.26 16.75
N PRO A 92 -18.89 -24.17 16.23
CA PRO A 92 -18.26 -25.31 15.58
C PRO A 92 -18.06 -26.44 16.61
N SER A 93 -18.35 -27.67 16.19
CA SER A 93 -18.08 -28.87 16.99
C SER A 93 -16.59 -28.97 17.39
N GLN A 94 -16.31 -29.58 18.54
CA GLN A 94 -14.94 -29.68 19.05
C GLN A 94 -14.00 -30.34 18.03
N GLY A 95 -12.89 -29.67 17.70
CA GLY A 95 -11.92 -30.15 16.71
C GLY A 95 -12.29 -29.84 15.25
N CYS A 96 -13.47 -29.27 14.98
CA CYS A 96 -13.81 -28.76 13.66
C CYS A 96 -12.96 -27.53 13.34
N LYS A 97 -12.31 -27.55 12.18
CA LYS A 97 -11.67 -26.39 11.55
C LYS A 97 -12.56 -25.93 10.41
N PRO A 98 -13.54 -25.05 10.66
CA PRO A 98 -14.43 -24.63 9.59
C PRO A 98 -13.63 -23.93 8.51
N THR A 99 -13.96 -24.19 7.25
CA THR A 99 -13.44 -23.44 6.12
C THR A 99 -14.51 -22.42 5.75
N ALA A 100 -14.22 -21.14 5.94
CA ALA A 100 -15.00 -20.10 5.31
C ALA A 100 -14.69 -20.04 3.82
N THR A 101 -15.73 -19.97 3.00
CA THR A 101 -15.63 -19.74 1.56
C THR A 101 -16.57 -18.60 1.17
N GLY A 102 -16.19 -17.82 0.16
CA GLY A 102 -16.95 -16.69 -0.36
C GLY A 102 -16.88 -15.37 0.43
N ALA A 103 -16.24 -15.35 1.61
CA ALA A 103 -15.96 -14.10 2.33
C ALA A 103 -14.73 -14.18 3.25
N ASN A 104 -14.10 -13.02 3.44
CA ASN A 104 -13.07 -12.78 4.45
C ASN A 104 -13.72 -12.23 5.72
N LEU A 105 -13.26 -12.71 6.87
CA LEU A 105 -13.64 -12.16 8.18
C LEU A 105 -12.47 -11.35 8.75
N SER A 106 -12.78 -10.27 9.46
CA SER A 106 -11.80 -9.49 10.20
C SER A 106 -12.31 -9.17 11.61
N ASN A 107 -11.39 -9.15 12.57
CA ASN A 107 -11.61 -8.63 13.91
C ASN A 107 -11.20 -7.17 13.96
N ILE A 108 -11.89 -6.37 14.78
CA ILE A 108 -11.34 -5.08 15.18
C ILE A 108 -10.12 -5.37 16.06
N ARG A 109 -8.99 -4.76 15.74
CA ARG A 109 -7.76 -4.83 16.53
C ARG A 109 -7.68 -3.64 17.48
N LYS A 110 -7.92 -2.45 16.96
CA LYS A 110 -7.77 -1.18 17.66
C LYS A 110 -8.68 -0.13 17.05
N ILE A 111 -9.14 0.81 17.88
CA ILE A 111 -9.83 2.01 17.44
C ILE A 111 -9.02 3.21 17.95
N TYR A 112 -8.61 4.08 17.04
CA TYR A 112 -7.70 5.19 17.34
C TYR A 112 -8.03 6.42 16.50
N ILE A 113 -7.41 7.56 16.83
CA ILE A 113 -7.56 8.81 16.09
C ILE A 113 -6.36 8.97 15.16
N ASN A 114 -6.56 8.91 13.84
CA ASN A 114 -5.46 9.02 12.85
C ASN A 114 -5.07 10.49 12.57
N THR A 115 -6.07 11.37 12.47
CA THR A 115 -5.87 12.83 12.36
C THR A 115 -6.69 13.55 13.43
N LYS A 116 -6.45 14.85 13.67
CA LYS A 116 -7.08 15.63 14.77
C LYS A 116 -8.58 15.41 14.99
N THR A 117 -9.33 14.96 13.98
CA THR A 117 -10.78 14.71 14.05
C THR A 117 -11.25 13.35 13.53
N ASN A 118 -10.37 12.50 12.98
CA ASN A 118 -10.80 11.29 12.29
C ASN A 118 -10.48 10.04 13.11
N TRP A 119 -11.53 9.42 13.62
CA TRP A 119 -11.47 8.09 14.22
C TRP A 119 -11.33 7.02 13.15
N THR A 120 -10.56 5.99 13.46
CA THR A 120 -10.20 4.91 12.56
C THR A 120 -10.30 3.58 13.28
N VAL A 121 -10.96 2.61 12.66
CA VAL A 121 -11.08 1.23 13.11
C VAL A 121 -10.07 0.39 12.34
N LEU A 122 -9.00 -0.04 13.02
CA LEU A 122 -8.01 -0.95 12.47
C LEU A 122 -8.47 -2.38 12.64
N THR A 123 -8.40 -3.16 11.56
CA THR A 123 -8.89 -4.55 11.55
C THR A 123 -7.81 -5.53 11.15
N ASN A 124 -7.83 -6.71 11.76
CA ASN A 124 -6.99 -7.84 11.38
C ASN A 124 -7.85 -8.92 10.70
N PRO A 125 -7.43 -9.48 9.57
CA PRO A 125 -8.10 -10.64 9.00
C PRO A 125 -8.04 -11.82 9.98
N ILE A 126 -9.06 -12.67 9.91
CA ILE A 126 -9.21 -13.87 10.74
C ILE A 126 -9.08 -15.08 9.85
N VAL A 127 -8.20 -16.00 10.24
CA VAL A 127 -8.20 -17.35 9.70
C VAL A 127 -9.31 -18.12 10.39
N THR A 128 -10.30 -18.57 9.64
CA THR A 128 -11.49 -19.26 10.18
C THR A 128 -11.22 -20.68 10.69
N SER A 129 -9.95 -21.06 10.86
CA SER A 129 -9.57 -22.30 11.53
C SER A 129 -10.07 -22.33 12.98
N SER A 130 -10.05 -23.50 13.62
CA SER A 130 -10.69 -23.79 14.93
C SER A 130 -10.33 -22.86 16.10
N ALA A 131 -9.31 -22.01 15.98
CA ALA A 131 -8.91 -21.04 17.00
C ALA A 131 -9.41 -19.61 16.74
N GLY A 132 -9.81 -19.26 15.50
CA GLY A 132 -10.11 -17.88 15.12
C GLY A 132 -11.59 -17.50 15.08
N PHE A 133 -12.49 -18.46 14.90
CA PHE A 133 -13.95 -18.21 14.84
C PHE A 133 -14.63 -18.57 16.16
N GLU A 134 -15.19 -17.57 16.82
CA GLU A 134 -15.90 -17.63 18.08
C GLU A 134 -17.42 -17.43 17.86
N ALA A 135 -18.22 -18.28 18.49
CA ALA A 135 -19.67 -18.16 18.43
C ALA A 135 -20.15 -16.88 19.11
N ASN A 136 -21.21 -16.27 18.57
CA ASN A 136 -21.80 -14.99 19.02
C ASN A 136 -20.84 -13.79 19.02
N HIS A 137 -19.63 -13.95 18.51
CA HIS A 137 -18.66 -12.86 18.44
C HIS A 137 -18.99 -11.97 17.23
N PRO A 138 -18.96 -10.63 17.40
CA PRO A 138 -19.18 -9.70 16.30
C PRO A 138 -17.91 -9.57 15.44
N TYR A 139 -18.07 -9.74 14.14
CA TYR A 139 -16.99 -9.65 13.15
C TYR A 139 -17.29 -8.58 12.10
N LEU A 140 -16.24 -8.18 11.38
CA LEU A 140 -16.38 -7.59 10.07
C LEU A 140 -16.31 -8.68 9.01
N ILE A 141 -17.15 -8.60 7.98
CA ILE A 141 -17.21 -9.54 6.85
C ILE A 141 -17.09 -8.78 5.54
N GLU A 142 -16.25 -9.28 4.64
CA GLU A 142 -16.11 -8.79 3.27
C GLU A 142 -16.29 -9.96 2.30
N PHE A 143 -17.30 -9.87 1.44
CA PHE A 143 -17.57 -10.91 0.46
C PHE A 143 -16.55 -10.86 -0.68
N SER A 144 -15.94 -12.02 -0.96
CA SER A 144 -14.98 -12.24 -2.04
C SER A 144 -15.59 -12.94 -3.25
N GLU A 145 -16.76 -13.57 -3.10
CA GLU A 145 -17.45 -14.29 -4.18
C GLU A 145 -18.92 -13.90 -4.29
N GLU A 146 -19.44 -14.01 -5.52
CA GLU A 146 -20.85 -13.81 -5.87
C GLU A 146 -21.32 -14.99 -6.72
N ASP A 147 -22.50 -15.52 -6.43
CA ASP A 147 -23.17 -16.53 -7.26
C ASP A 147 -24.46 -15.97 -7.88
N SER A 148 -25.21 -16.82 -8.59
CA SER A 148 -26.50 -16.44 -9.16
C SER A 148 -27.56 -15.98 -8.15
N ASN A 149 -27.32 -16.16 -6.85
CA ASN A 149 -28.19 -15.79 -5.74
C ASN A 149 -27.65 -14.58 -4.94
N GLY A 150 -26.49 -14.04 -5.29
CA GLY A 150 -25.85 -12.86 -4.69
C GLY A 150 -24.52 -13.20 -4.01
N LEU A 151 -24.09 -12.29 -3.12
CA LEU A 151 -22.92 -12.51 -2.28
C LEU A 151 -23.21 -13.62 -1.29
N TYR A 152 -22.25 -14.52 -1.10
CA TYR A 152 -22.43 -15.64 -0.18
C TYR A 152 -21.22 -15.87 0.71
N PHE A 153 -21.49 -16.36 1.91
CA PHE A 153 -20.49 -16.85 2.84
C PHE A 153 -20.95 -18.22 3.32
N LYS A 154 -20.04 -19.19 3.28
CA LYS A 154 -20.33 -20.55 3.73
C LYS A 154 -19.32 -20.96 4.80
N LEU A 155 -19.85 -21.43 5.92
CA LEU A 155 -19.12 -22.21 6.92
C LEU A 155 -19.42 -23.69 6.71
N GLY A 156 -18.38 -24.47 6.46
CA GLY A 156 -18.48 -25.91 6.31
C GLY A 156 -17.11 -26.59 6.34
N GLY A 157 -17.11 -27.91 6.32
CA GLY A 157 -15.89 -28.71 6.27
C GLY A 157 -16.21 -30.19 6.31
N ASN A 158 -15.29 -31.03 5.83
CA ASN A 158 -15.44 -32.47 5.98
C ASN A 158 -15.51 -32.79 7.48
N SER A 159 -16.56 -33.50 7.92
CA SER A 159 -16.82 -33.88 9.32
C SER A 159 -17.12 -32.75 10.32
N CYS A 160 -17.34 -31.52 9.85
CA CYS A 160 -17.80 -30.44 10.73
C CYS A 160 -19.31 -30.46 10.90
N THR A 161 -19.76 -30.37 12.15
CA THR A 161 -21.12 -29.93 12.49
C THR A 161 -21.07 -28.62 13.28
N PHE A 162 -22.17 -27.89 13.25
CA PHE A 162 -22.33 -26.59 13.88
C PHE A 162 -23.60 -26.58 14.72
N ASP A 163 -23.45 -26.24 15.99
CA ASP A 163 -24.57 -26.03 16.88
C ASP A 163 -25.03 -24.57 16.81
N LEU A 164 -26.33 -24.36 16.62
CA LEU A 164 -26.95 -23.04 16.60
C LEU A 164 -27.70 -22.80 17.90
N LYS A 165 -27.37 -21.72 18.62
CA LYS A 165 -28.10 -21.27 19.81
C LYS A 165 -27.93 -19.78 20.05
N THR A 166 -28.99 -19.11 20.50
CA THR A 166 -28.95 -17.67 20.87
C THR A 166 -29.10 -17.44 22.37
N THR A 167 -29.21 -18.50 23.18
CA THR A 167 -29.42 -18.43 24.64
C THR A 167 -28.29 -17.72 25.38
N ASP A 168 -27.08 -17.74 24.81
CA ASP A 168 -25.89 -17.13 25.40
C ASP A 168 -25.83 -15.61 25.10
N GLY A 169 -26.77 -15.10 24.29
CA GLY A 169 -26.77 -13.71 23.83
C GLY A 169 -25.73 -13.46 22.74
N ALA A 170 -25.84 -12.29 22.09
CA ALA A 170 -24.76 -11.81 21.23
C ALA A 170 -23.64 -11.26 22.13
N ALA A 171 -22.39 -11.65 21.86
CA ALA A 171 -21.26 -11.18 22.64
C ALA A 171 -20.92 -9.72 22.31
N SER A 172 -20.13 -9.12 23.18
CA SER A 172 -19.50 -7.84 22.93
C SER A 172 -18.00 -7.89 23.18
N THR A 173 -17.26 -7.08 22.42
CA THR A 173 -15.80 -7.01 22.52
C THR A 173 -15.40 -5.58 22.84
N ASN A 174 -14.53 -5.43 23.83
CA ASN A 174 -14.08 -4.12 24.32
C ASN A 174 -12.71 -3.77 23.74
N TYR A 175 -12.57 -2.52 23.30
CA TYR A 175 -11.34 -1.93 22.80
C TYR A 175 -11.05 -0.67 23.60
N SER A 176 -9.81 -0.48 24.04
CA SER A 176 -9.42 0.82 24.60
C SER A 176 -9.55 1.87 23.51
N ALA A 177 -10.16 3.01 23.83
CA ALA A 177 -9.89 4.21 23.07
C ALA A 177 -8.45 4.59 23.40
N ASP A 178 -7.55 4.42 22.43
CA ASP A 178 -6.16 4.82 22.57
C ASP A 178 -5.98 6.13 21.80
N PRO A 179 -6.31 7.28 22.42
CA PRO A 179 -5.89 8.55 21.86
C PRO A 179 -4.36 8.51 21.87
N ASP A 180 -3.73 8.82 20.74
CA ASP A 180 -2.30 9.08 20.70
C ASP A 180 -1.91 9.91 21.95
N PRO A 181 -0.95 9.48 22.78
CA PRO A 181 -0.59 10.17 24.02
C PRO A 181 -0.13 11.63 23.78
N LYS A 182 0.11 12.03 22.53
CA LYS A 182 0.42 13.40 22.11
C LYS A 182 -0.78 14.17 21.54
N ALA A 183 -1.92 13.52 21.28
CA ALA A 183 -3.13 14.15 20.77
C ALA A 183 -4.02 14.70 21.91
N PRO A 184 -4.36 16.00 21.91
CA PRO A 184 -4.98 16.69 23.05
C PRO A 184 -6.50 16.47 23.14
N THR A 185 -7.04 15.35 22.66
CA THR A 185 -8.50 15.15 22.63
C THR A 185 -9.09 14.85 24.00
N GLY A 186 -8.29 14.39 24.97
CA GLY A 186 -8.73 14.19 26.36
C GLY A 186 -9.75 13.07 26.56
N LEU A 187 -10.00 12.23 25.55
CA LEU A 187 -10.97 11.14 25.59
C LEU A 187 -10.33 9.87 26.18
N ASN A 188 -10.66 9.55 27.43
CA ASN A 188 -10.32 8.29 28.06
C ASN A 188 -11.60 7.44 28.14
N GLY A 189 -11.69 6.38 27.34
CA GLY A 189 -12.88 5.53 27.31
C GLY A 189 -12.64 4.19 26.65
N THR A 190 -13.70 3.41 26.52
CA THR A 190 -13.70 2.11 25.84
C THR A 190 -14.72 2.11 24.73
N TRP A 191 -14.34 1.56 23.58
CA TRP A 191 -15.26 1.19 22.52
C TRP A 191 -15.74 -0.23 22.74
N GLU A 192 -17.04 -0.45 22.60
CA GLU A 192 -17.64 -1.77 22.67
C GLU A 192 -18.25 -2.11 21.32
N PHE A 193 -17.78 -3.20 20.70
CA PHE A 193 -18.37 -3.75 19.49
C PHE A 193 -19.41 -4.80 19.89
N ARG A 194 -20.68 -4.51 19.66
CA ARG A 194 -21.83 -5.29 20.16
C ARG A 194 -22.58 -5.96 19.02
N GLY A 195 -22.70 -7.28 19.07
CA GLY A 195 -23.64 -8.01 18.22
C GLY A 195 -25.09 -7.86 18.69
N VAL A 196 -26.06 -8.09 17.80
CA VAL A 196 -27.49 -8.11 18.15
C VAL A 196 -28.23 -9.28 17.49
N TYR A 197 -29.14 -9.92 18.24
CA TYR A 197 -30.09 -10.93 17.72
C TYR A 197 -31.53 -10.40 17.58
N THR A 198 -31.75 -9.16 18.00
CA THR A 198 -32.98 -8.40 17.79
C THR A 198 -32.62 -7.09 17.09
N THR A 199 -33.55 -6.51 16.34
CA THR A 199 -33.31 -5.19 15.72
C THR A 199 -33.05 -4.16 16.82
N LYS A 200 -31.89 -3.51 16.79
CA LYS A 200 -31.61 -2.32 17.61
C LYS A 200 -32.05 -1.09 16.82
N THR A 201 -32.93 -0.28 17.40
CA THR A 201 -33.36 1.01 16.85
C THR A 201 -32.99 2.11 17.82
N TRP A 202 -32.49 3.24 17.33
CA TRP A 202 -32.26 4.44 18.15
C TRP A 202 -33.34 5.47 17.89
N ASP A 203 -34.22 5.67 18.85
CA ASP A 203 -35.18 6.77 18.82
C ASP A 203 -34.55 8.09 19.31
N ALA A 204 -35.34 9.16 19.35
CA ALA A 204 -34.87 10.48 19.78
C ALA A 204 -34.43 10.54 21.26
N ASN A 205 -34.93 9.63 22.10
CA ASN A 205 -34.72 9.58 23.55
C ASN A 205 -33.69 8.53 23.97
N ASP A 206 -33.24 7.67 23.06
CA ASP A 206 -32.20 6.68 23.34
C ASP A 206 -30.88 7.38 23.71
N THR A 207 -30.46 7.18 24.95
CA THR A 207 -29.24 7.79 25.51
C THR A 207 -27.97 7.22 24.90
N GLU A 208 -28.01 5.99 24.37
CA GLU A 208 -26.88 5.33 23.70
C GLU A 208 -26.64 5.91 22.29
N ARG A 209 -27.67 6.53 21.68
CA ARG A 209 -27.62 7.03 20.30
C ARG A 209 -26.43 7.93 20.03
N LYS A 210 -26.16 8.87 20.94
CA LYS A 210 -25.09 9.87 20.77
C LYS A 210 -23.69 9.25 20.74
N ASN A 211 -23.54 8.04 21.24
CA ASN A 211 -22.27 7.33 21.34
C ASN A 211 -22.22 6.09 20.44
N SER A 212 -23.28 5.82 19.67
CA SER A 212 -23.41 4.62 18.84
C SER A 212 -23.03 4.88 17.39
N TYR A 213 -22.40 3.90 16.77
CA TYR A 213 -22.04 3.90 15.36
C TYR A 213 -22.52 2.62 14.69
N GLY A 214 -23.37 2.77 13.68
CA GLY A 214 -23.80 1.69 12.81
C GLY A 214 -22.90 1.59 11.58
N PHE A 215 -22.76 0.38 11.04
CA PHE A 215 -21.95 0.17 9.84
C PHE A 215 -22.75 0.52 8.58
N VAL A 216 -22.20 1.36 7.70
CA VAL A 216 -22.90 1.83 6.50
C VAL A 216 -22.82 0.78 5.39
N GLY A 217 -23.95 0.10 5.16
CA GLY A 217 -24.09 -0.91 4.10
C GLY A 217 -24.70 -0.41 2.78
N GLU A 218 -25.11 0.87 2.69
CA GLU A 218 -25.81 1.45 1.54
C GLU A 218 -25.30 2.88 1.23
N LYS A 219 -25.01 3.16 -0.06
CA LYS A 219 -24.45 4.46 -0.53
C LYS A 219 -25.30 5.68 -0.17
N THR A 220 -26.62 5.53 -0.06
CA THR A 220 -27.53 6.65 0.24
C THR A 220 -27.39 7.17 1.66
N LYS A 221 -26.70 6.45 2.55
CA LYS A 221 -26.55 6.76 3.97
C LYS A 221 -25.14 7.18 4.37
N GLY A 222 -24.16 7.18 3.46
CA GLY A 222 -22.76 7.52 3.73
C GLY A 222 -21.78 6.80 2.80
N LYS A 223 -20.48 6.81 3.15
CA LYS A 223 -19.47 6.01 2.48
C LYS A 223 -19.68 4.55 2.90
N ILE A 224 -19.96 3.66 1.94
CA ILE A 224 -20.03 2.22 2.22
C ILE A 224 -18.69 1.79 2.83
N GLY A 225 -18.71 0.96 3.88
CA GLY A 225 -17.49 0.48 4.50
C GLY A 225 -17.04 1.27 5.74
N GLU A 226 -17.78 2.31 6.14
CA GLU A 226 -17.47 3.12 7.33
C GLU A 226 -18.44 2.84 8.48
N PHE A 227 -18.00 3.11 9.72
CA PHE A 227 -18.91 3.25 10.86
C PHE A 227 -19.43 4.67 10.91
N LYS A 228 -20.75 4.86 10.98
CA LYS A 228 -21.39 6.19 11.03
C LYS A 228 -22.22 6.35 12.29
N LYS A 229 -22.12 7.54 12.88
CA LYS A 229 -22.84 7.89 14.11
C LYS A 229 -24.35 7.71 13.91
N ALA A 230 -25.01 7.09 14.88
CA ALA A 230 -26.43 6.75 14.81
C ALA A 230 -27.28 8.03 14.79
N GLY A 231 -28.08 8.20 13.74
CA GLY A 231 -29.11 9.23 13.65
C GLY A 231 -30.38 8.86 14.40
N ALA A 232 -31.36 9.77 14.41
CA ALA A 232 -32.74 9.39 14.75
C ALA A 232 -33.24 8.34 13.75
N ASP A 233 -33.91 7.30 14.24
CA ASP A 233 -34.47 6.20 13.45
C ASP A 233 -33.42 5.30 12.78
N ALA A 234 -32.14 5.47 13.13
CA ALA A 234 -31.11 4.51 12.75
C ALA A 234 -31.46 3.14 13.32
N SER A 235 -31.10 2.08 12.60
CA SER A 235 -31.32 0.71 13.05
C SER A 235 -30.21 -0.23 12.61
N VAL A 236 -30.00 -1.27 13.41
CA VAL A 236 -29.11 -2.39 13.13
C VAL A 236 -29.95 -3.67 13.23
N PRO A 237 -30.12 -4.41 12.11
CA PRO A 237 -30.94 -5.62 12.10
C PRO A 237 -30.23 -6.78 12.85
N PRO A 238 -30.95 -7.86 13.19
CA PRO A 238 -30.38 -9.07 13.76
C PRO A 238 -29.20 -9.62 12.94
N LEU A 239 -28.30 -10.34 13.62
CA LEU A 239 -27.07 -10.92 13.06
C LEU A 239 -26.06 -9.87 12.57
N ARG A 240 -26.20 -8.63 13.01
CA ARG A 240 -25.24 -7.53 12.77
C ARG A 240 -24.65 -7.04 14.08
N ALA A 241 -23.67 -6.16 13.96
CA ALA A 241 -23.04 -5.52 15.09
C ALA A 241 -22.86 -4.01 14.88
N TYR A 242 -22.64 -3.30 16.00
CA TYR A 242 -22.47 -1.85 16.04
C TYR A 242 -21.44 -1.47 17.11
N LEU A 243 -20.85 -0.28 17.00
CA LEU A 243 -19.90 0.24 17.98
C LEU A 243 -20.58 1.20 18.94
N VAL A 244 -20.20 1.17 20.21
CA VAL A 244 -20.65 2.11 21.24
C VAL A 244 -19.45 2.65 21.99
N TYR A 245 -19.35 3.97 22.13
CA TYR A 245 -18.36 4.60 23.00
C TYR A 245 -18.86 4.66 24.44
N ASN A 246 -18.01 4.29 25.39
CA ASN A 246 -18.24 4.47 26.82
C ASN A 246 -17.09 5.28 27.44
N SER A 247 -17.39 6.52 27.82
CA SER A 247 -16.49 7.46 28.51
C SER A 247 -16.15 7.04 29.95
N ASN A 248 -16.89 6.10 30.55
CA ASN A 248 -16.67 5.64 31.92
C ASN A 248 -15.71 4.44 32.04
N GLY A 249 -15.02 4.07 30.95
CA GLY A 249 -14.12 2.93 30.90
C GLY A 249 -12.86 3.13 31.75
N VAL A 250 -12.79 2.48 32.92
CA VAL A 250 -11.61 2.47 33.81
C VAL A 250 -10.52 1.55 33.23
N LEU A 251 -9.73 2.02 32.26
CA LEU A 251 -8.49 1.34 31.85
C LEU A 251 -7.35 2.32 31.54
N ALA A 252 -7.07 3.25 32.45
CA ALA A 252 -5.71 3.80 32.61
C ALA A 252 -5.55 4.34 34.04
N LYS A 253 -4.57 3.81 34.77
CA LYS A 253 -4.09 4.45 36.00
C LYS A 253 -3.41 5.74 35.55
N ALA A 254 -3.99 6.90 35.91
CA ALA A 254 -3.42 8.19 35.56
C ALA A 254 -1.91 8.23 35.88
N ALA A 255 -1.11 8.68 34.92
CA ALA A 255 0.31 8.90 35.15
C ALA A 255 0.48 9.85 36.36
N PRO A 256 1.39 9.56 37.31
CA PRO A 256 1.56 10.40 38.49
C PRO A 256 1.95 11.83 38.06
N GLY A 257 1.10 12.82 38.37
CA GLY A 257 1.41 14.24 38.15
C GLY A 257 0.47 15.02 37.22
N LEU A 258 -0.54 14.39 36.61
CA LEU A 258 -1.53 15.07 35.76
C LEU A 258 -2.95 14.90 36.33
N SER A 259 -3.48 15.92 37.02
CA SER A 259 -4.89 15.97 37.42
C SER A 259 -5.73 16.55 36.28
N PHE A 260 -6.17 15.71 35.35
CA PHE A 260 -7.28 16.10 34.48
C PHE A 260 -8.58 15.85 35.25
N ALA A 261 -9.41 16.88 35.37
CA ALA A 261 -10.81 16.68 35.74
C ALA A 261 -11.41 15.61 34.79
N PRO A 262 -12.30 14.71 35.25
CA PRO A 262 -12.94 13.76 34.37
C PRO A 262 -13.55 14.55 33.21
N ALA A 263 -13.09 14.28 31.99
CA ALA A 263 -13.66 14.87 30.80
C ALA A 263 -15.16 14.58 30.87
N ALA A 264 -15.99 15.63 30.89
CA ALA A 264 -17.42 15.46 30.79
C ALA A 264 -17.73 14.59 29.57
N ASP A 265 -18.84 13.85 29.60
CA ASP A 265 -19.38 13.04 28.50
C ASP A 265 -19.72 13.89 27.27
N ASP A 266 -18.72 14.53 26.67
CA ASP A 266 -18.88 15.45 25.56
C ASP A 266 -18.90 14.64 24.27
N SER A 267 -20.05 14.01 24.03
CA SER A 267 -20.34 13.24 22.81
C SER A 267 -20.13 14.06 21.53
N ASP A 268 -20.02 15.39 21.64
CA ASP A 268 -19.77 16.31 20.53
C ASP A 268 -18.30 16.28 20.07
N LEU A 269 -17.39 15.69 20.86
CA LEU A 269 -16.00 15.41 20.47
C LEU A 269 -15.85 14.14 19.60
N LEU A 270 -16.88 13.29 19.54
CA LEU A 270 -16.86 12.09 18.69
C LEU A 270 -17.25 12.43 17.25
N SER A 271 -16.45 11.97 16.29
CA SER A 271 -16.59 12.25 14.85
C SER A 271 -17.93 11.76 14.27
N ALA A 272 -18.34 12.31 13.13
CA ALA A 272 -19.58 11.87 12.47
C ALA A 272 -19.46 10.45 11.88
N SER A 273 -18.26 10.03 11.51
CA SER A 273 -17.95 8.68 11.02
C SER A 273 -16.54 8.24 11.38
N MET A 274 -16.27 6.95 11.19
CA MET A 274 -14.97 6.31 11.36
C MET A 274 -14.65 5.46 10.14
N ASP A 275 -13.47 5.67 9.57
CA ASP A 275 -12.98 4.82 8.50
C ASP A 275 -12.58 3.45 9.05
N VAL A 276 -12.82 2.39 8.27
CA VAL A 276 -12.34 1.04 8.57
C VAL A 276 -11.19 0.73 7.63
N ILE A 277 -10.04 0.45 8.22
CA ILE A 277 -8.81 0.15 7.49
C ILE A 277 -8.35 -1.25 7.86
N GLU A 278 -7.89 -1.99 6.86
CA GLU A 278 -7.30 -3.30 7.08
C GLU A 278 -5.77 -3.17 7.12
N ASP A 279 -5.15 -3.95 8.01
CA ASP A 279 -3.70 -4.01 8.23
C ASP A 279 -2.98 -4.70 7.05
N VAL A 280 -3.14 -4.16 5.84
CA VAL A 280 -2.63 -4.76 4.59
C VAL A 280 -2.16 -3.77 3.53
N GLU A 281 -2.62 -2.51 3.54
CA GLU A 281 -2.28 -1.56 2.48
C GLU A 281 -1.39 -0.44 3.00
N CYS A 282 -0.21 -0.31 2.40
CA CYS A 282 0.76 0.68 2.80
C CYS A 282 0.28 2.12 2.55
N PHE A 283 -0.58 2.34 1.56
CA PHE A 283 -0.96 3.67 1.09
C PHE A 283 -2.46 3.84 1.12
N GLN A 284 -2.93 4.78 1.94
CA GLN A 284 -4.33 5.16 2.06
C GLN A 284 -4.47 6.67 1.89
N ASP A 285 -5.65 7.11 1.42
CA ASP A 285 -5.95 8.54 1.30
C ASP A 285 -5.88 9.21 2.66
N GLY A 286 -4.96 10.18 2.81
CA GLY A 286 -4.73 10.92 4.05
C GLY A 286 -3.49 10.50 4.82
N ASP A 287 -2.82 9.41 4.43
CA ASP A 287 -1.51 9.04 4.96
C ASP A 287 -0.47 10.14 4.66
N GLY A 288 0.50 10.28 5.56
CA GLY A 288 1.66 11.15 5.34
C GLY A 288 2.62 10.58 4.29
N ILE A 289 3.70 11.31 4.00
CA ILE A 289 4.77 10.78 3.13
C ILE A 289 5.41 9.49 3.67
N PHE A 290 5.32 9.24 4.98
CA PHE A 290 5.95 8.10 5.65
C PHE A 290 5.12 7.58 6.82
N GLU A 291 4.92 6.26 6.84
CA GLU A 291 4.33 5.52 7.95
C GLU A 291 5.01 4.16 8.12
N VAL A 292 4.87 3.56 9.30
CA VAL A 292 5.30 2.17 9.57
C VAL A 292 4.08 1.33 9.88
N LYS A 293 3.87 0.28 9.07
CA LYS A 293 2.72 -0.62 9.18
C LYS A 293 3.20 -2.06 9.24
N ASN A 294 2.38 -2.97 9.78
CA ASN A 294 2.62 -4.39 9.64
C ASN A 294 1.87 -4.86 8.41
N VAL A 295 2.60 -5.21 7.35
CA VAL A 295 1.99 -5.57 6.07
C VAL A 295 2.00 -7.08 5.94
N LEU A 296 0.87 -7.63 5.52
CA LEU A 296 0.73 -9.06 5.24
C LEU A 296 1.72 -9.50 4.16
N VAL A 297 2.50 -10.53 4.45
CA VAL A 297 3.39 -11.16 3.48
C VAL A 297 2.54 -11.89 2.45
N LYS A 298 2.78 -11.61 1.17
CA LYS A 298 2.11 -12.27 0.05
C LYS A 298 3.12 -13.05 -0.80
N ASP A 299 2.68 -14.17 -1.37
CA ASP A 299 3.45 -14.93 -2.36
C ASP A 299 3.46 -14.20 -3.73
N ALA A 300 4.12 -14.79 -4.73
CA ALA A 300 4.22 -14.19 -6.07
C ALA A 300 2.86 -14.06 -6.77
N GLU A 301 1.89 -14.88 -6.37
CA GLU A 301 0.52 -14.90 -6.85
C GLU A 301 -0.39 -13.94 -6.07
N GLY A 302 0.13 -13.29 -5.01
CA GLY A 302 -0.59 -12.31 -4.19
C GLY A 302 -1.38 -12.92 -3.04
N ASN A 303 -1.23 -14.22 -2.75
CA ASN A 303 -1.91 -14.89 -1.64
C ASN A 303 -1.16 -14.67 -0.33
N PRO A 304 -1.86 -14.62 0.82
CA PRO A 304 -1.21 -14.56 2.13
C PRO A 304 -0.26 -15.74 2.36
N VAL A 305 0.94 -15.46 2.87
CA VAL A 305 1.88 -16.48 3.34
C VAL A 305 1.54 -16.80 4.78
N PHE A 306 1.45 -18.10 5.10
CA PHE A 306 1.17 -18.60 6.45
C PHE A 306 2.43 -19.22 7.06
N ASP A 307 2.58 -19.15 8.38
CA ASP A 307 3.61 -19.87 9.12
C ASP A 307 3.25 -21.36 9.32
N ASP A 308 4.12 -22.11 9.99
CA ASP A 308 3.89 -23.55 10.26
C ASP A 308 2.66 -23.82 11.14
N ASN A 309 2.15 -22.80 11.85
CA ASN A 309 0.93 -22.89 12.66
C ASN A 309 -0.34 -22.58 11.84
N GLY A 310 -0.19 -22.11 10.60
CA GLY A 310 -1.27 -21.64 9.76
C GLY A 310 -1.69 -20.20 10.04
N ASP A 311 -0.86 -19.43 10.74
CA ASP A 311 -1.07 -18.01 11.02
C ASP A 311 -0.49 -17.15 9.89
N ALA A 312 -1.21 -16.11 9.49
CA ALA A 312 -0.77 -15.24 8.41
C ALA A 312 0.48 -14.45 8.84
N GLN A 313 1.51 -14.44 8.01
CA GLN A 313 2.77 -13.76 8.30
C GLN A 313 2.66 -12.27 7.98
N TYR A 314 3.18 -11.43 8.87
CA TYR A 314 3.27 -9.99 8.69
C TYR A 314 4.72 -9.53 8.79
N VAL A 315 5.08 -8.54 7.97
CA VAL A 315 6.39 -7.90 7.99
C VAL A 315 6.25 -6.44 8.37
N ARG A 316 7.12 -5.98 9.27
CA ARG A 316 7.16 -4.57 9.63
C ARG A 316 7.67 -3.80 8.42
N THR A 317 6.86 -2.91 7.88
CA THR A 317 7.08 -2.28 6.58
C THR A 317 7.05 -0.76 6.72
N ALA A 318 8.06 -0.10 6.18
CA ALA A 318 8.03 1.34 5.95
C ALA A 318 7.23 1.62 4.66
N CYS A 319 6.14 2.36 4.78
CA CYS A 319 5.31 2.80 3.68
C CYS A 319 5.70 4.23 3.32
N ILE A 320 6.35 4.42 2.18
CA ILE A 320 6.83 5.73 1.71
C ILE A 320 6.05 6.14 0.46
N ASP A 321 5.28 7.23 0.54
CA ASP A 321 4.45 7.69 -0.57
C ASP A 321 5.20 8.66 -1.49
N GLY A 322 5.50 8.20 -2.70
CA GLY A 322 6.13 9.00 -3.77
C GLY A 322 5.17 9.41 -4.89
N LYS A 323 3.86 9.13 -4.79
CA LYS A 323 2.86 9.27 -5.86
C LYS A 323 1.74 10.22 -5.50
N SER A 324 1.13 10.11 -4.31
CA SER A 324 0.04 11.02 -3.89
C SER A 324 0.55 12.43 -3.58
N ASP A 325 -0.32 13.37 -3.24
CA ASP A 325 0.10 14.73 -2.84
C ASP A 325 0.91 14.74 -1.53
N ALA A 326 0.84 13.67 -0.73
CA ALA A 326 1.74 13.47 0.41
C ALA A 326 3.22 13.48 -0.02
N ARG A 327 3.54 13.10 -1.27
CA ARG A 327 4.90 13.13 -1.84
C ARG A 327 5.60 14.49 -1.76
N LEU A 328 4.85 15.58 -1.53
CA LEU A 328 5.38 16.94 -1.42
C LEU A 328 5.64 17.37 0.03
N GLN A 329 5.26 16.57 1.02
CA GLN A 329 5.52 16.81 2.43
C GLN A 329 6.99 16.55 2.75
N THR A 330 7.53 17.23 3.76
CA THR A 330 8.89 16.93 4.24
C THR A 330 8.92 15.53 4.86
N LEU A 331 9.86 14.70 4.40
CA LEU A 331 10.17 13.42 5.03
C LEU A 331 11.11 13.68 6.22
N ASP A 332 10.59 13.50 7.44
CA ASP A 332 11.34 13.69 8.69
C ASP A 332 11.26 12.44 9.57
N ILE A 333 12.39 11.75 9.72
CA ILE A 333 12.59 10.55 10.51
C ILE A 333 13.77 10.84 11.47
N PRO A 334 13.53 11.53 12.60
CA PRO A 334 14.59 12.05 13.46
C PRO A 334 15.32 10.96 14.26
N GLU A 335 14.68 9.81 14.45
CA GLU A 335 15.18 8.66 15.20
C GLU A 335 15.21 7.42 14.32
N ASP A 336 16.09 6.47 14.63
CA ASP A 336 16.24 5.24 13.86
C ASP A 336 14.95 4.41 13.89
N VAL A 337 14.42 4.11 12.70
CA VAL A 337 13.28 3.22 12.52
C VAL A 337 13.73 1.94 11.81
N VAL A 338 13.71 0.83 12.54
CA VAL A 338 14.08 -0.48 12.00
C VAL A 338 12.85 -1.18 11.40
N VAL A 339 12.92 -1.61 10.15
CA VAL A 339 11.86 -2.35 9.44
C VAL A 339 12.44 -3.52 8.65
N ASP A 340 11.56 -4.45 8.28
CA ASP A 340 11.92 -5.63 7.50
C ASP A 340 11.78 -5.37 6.01
N SER A 341 10.80 -4.55 5.60
CA SER A 341 10.56 -4.23 4.19
C SER A 341 10.21 -2.77 3.96
N ILE A 342 10.26 -2.31 2.70
CA ILE A 342 9.89 -0.94 2.33
C ILE A 342 8.97 -0.99 1.11
N ALA A 343 7.74 -0.50 1.29
CA ALA A 343 6.86 -0.20 0.18
C ALA A 343 7.15 1.23 -0.26
N TYR A 344 7.57 1.41 -1.51
CA TYR A 344 7.80 2.73 -2.09
C TYR A 344 6.80 3.00 -3.21
N ASN A 345 5.78 3.81 -2.93
CA ASN A 345 4.74 4.15 -3.91
C ASN A 345 5.23 5.19 -4.89
N ARG A 346 6.04 4.80 -5.86
CA ARG A 346 6.47 5.69 -6.93
C ARG A 346 6.45 4.95 -8.25
N GLU A 347 5.72 5.51 -9.18
CA GLU A 347 5.72 5.05 -10.56
C GLU A 347 6.93 5.62 -11.32
N PHE A 348 7.68 4.74 -11.95
CA PHE A 348 8.84 5.05 -12.76
C PHE A 348 8.55 4.81 -14.23
N VAL A 349 9.04 5.71 -15.07
CA VAL A 349 9.06 5.48 -16.52
C VAL A 349 10.12 4.43 -16.81
N ILE A 350 9.71 3.30 -17.39
CA ILE A 350 10.62 2.20 -17.74
C ILE A 350 11.49 2.62 -18.93
N GLY A 351 12.81 2.59 -18.75
CA GLY A 351 13.76 2.69 -19.84
C GLY A 351 14.21 1.30 -20.29
N ASN A 352 14.08 0.96 -21.56
CA ASN A 352 14.74 -0.23 -22.12
C ASN A 352 15.68 0.18 -23.25
N ALA A 353 16.92 -0.32 -23.24
CA ALA A 353 17.93 0.02 -24.24
C ALA A 353 17.57 -0.41 -25.69
N TRP A 354 16.44 -1.10 -25.88
CA TRP A 354 16.09 -1.76 -27.13
C TRP A 354 15.06 -1.00 -27.97
N ASN A 355 14.07 -0.34 -27.35
CA ASN A 355 12.96 0.31 -28.07
C ASN A 355 12.46 1.63 -27.45
N ALA A 356 12.99 2.07 -26.31
CA ALA A 356 12.60 3.32 -25.64
C ALA A 356 13.84 4.13 -25.22
N PRO A 357 13.78 5.48 -25.22
CA PRO A 357 14.86 6.28 -24.64
C PRO A 357 15.04 5.90 -23.16
N LEU A 358 16.30 5.84 -22.71
CA LEU A 358 16.63 5.60 -21.30
C LEU A 358 16.04 6.74 -20.45
N ALA A 359 14.95 6.47 -19.73
CA ALA A 359 14.35 7.41 -18.80
C ALA A 359 15.07 7.33 -17.45
N ALA A 360 16.06 8.20 -17.26
CA ALA A 360 16.79 8.30 -16.01
C ALA A 360 16.10 9.26 -15.03
N THR A 361 16.27 9.00 -13.74
CA THR A 361 15.83 9.88 -12.65
C THR A 361 16.92 9.96 -11.58
N THR A 362 16.77 10.87 -10.62
CA THR A 362 17.50 10.83 -9.36
C THR A 362 16.65 10.27 -8.21
N ILE A 363 17.32 9.81 -7.17
CA ILE A 363 16.71 9.30 -5.93
C ILE A 363 17.66 9.49 -4.74
N VAL A 364 17.07 9.69 -3.55
CA VAL A 364 17.77 9.71 -2.26
C VAL A 364 16.91 8.90 -1.29
N LEU A 365 17.49 7.92 -0.62
CA LEU A 365 16.78 7.01 0.28
C LEU A 365 17.26 7.20 1.72
N PRO A 366 16.37 7.19 2.74
CA PRO A 366 16.76 7.38 4.14
C PRO A 366 17.31 6.12 4.79
N PHE A 367 17.70 5.11 4.02
CA PHE A 367 18.16 3.80 4.50
C PHE A 367 19.23 3.21 3.59
N ASP A 368 20.04 2.32 4.16
CA ASP A 368 20.94 1.45 3.41
C ASP A 368 20.14 0.31 2.76
N ALA A 369 20.53 -0.11 1.55
CA ALA A 369 19.95 -1.30 0.91
C ALA A 369 21.05 -2.15 0.27
N THR A 370 21.20 -3.38 0.77
CA THR A 370 22.17 -4.33 0.25
C THR A 370 21.69 -4.95 -1.06
N TYR A 371 22.64 -5.37 -1.89
CA TYR A 371 22.36 -6.12 -3.11
C TYR A 371 21.46 -7.33 -2.86
N GLY A 372 20.50 -7.55 -3.75
CA GLY A 372 19.51 -8.63 -3.62
C GLY A 372 18.35 -8.30 -2.69
N CYS A 373 18.44 -7.28 -1.84
CA CYS A 373 17.31 -6.76 -1.05
C CYS A 373 16.47 -5.73 -1.82
N TYR A 374 16.84 -5.40 -3.04
CA TYR A 374 16.04 -4.54 -3.92
C TYR A 374 16.03 -5.05 -5.36
N GLU A 375 15.02 -4.64 -6.12
CA GLU A 375 14.89 -4.93 -7.55
C GLU A 375 14.10 -3.83 -8.28
N GLY A 376 14.00 -3.93 -9.60
CA GLY A 376 13.21 -3.02 -10.42
C GLY A 376 13.96 -1.77 -10.92
N ALA A 377 15.20 -1.54 -10.46
CA ALA A 377 16.05 -0.47 -10.97
C ALA A 377 17.55 -0.77 -10.86
N ALA A 378 18.34 -0.11 -11.71
CA ALA A 378 19.78 0.01 -11.61
C ALA A 378 20.16 1.40 -11.09
N PHE A 379 21.13 1.46 -10.18
CA PHE A 379 21.58 2.69 -9.53
C PHE A 379 23.02 3.03 -9.89
N TYR A 380 23.28 4.31 -10.11
CA TYR A 380 24.55 4.85 -10.60
C TYR A 380 25.00 6.03 -9.74
N LYS A 381 26.31 6.11 -9.51
CA LYS A 381 26.94 7.24 -8.81
C LYS A 381 27.49 8.23 -9.82
N ALA A 382 27.49 9.52 -9.48
CA ALA A 382 28.20 10.52 -10.26
C ALA A 382 29.71 10.28 -10.12
N LEU A 383 30.39 10.05 -11.24
CA LEU A 383 31.84 9.85 -11.26
C LEU A 383 32.54 11.17 -11.61
N TYR A 384 32.11 11.78 -12.72
CA TYR A 384 32.85 12.89 -13.32
C TYR A 384 31.95 13.83 -14.15
N LEU A 385 32.18 15.14 -14.10
CA LEU A 385 31.63 16.10 -15.06
C LEU A 385 32.72 16.60 -16.01
N GLY A 386 32.52 16.29 -17.29
CA GLY A 386 33.40 16.68 -18.38
C GLY A 386 32.84 17.85 -19.18
N LYS A 387 33.68 18.82 -19.51
CA LYS A 387 33.47 19.81 -20.57
C LYS A 387 34.45 19.56 -21.72
N ASN A 388 33.93 19.27 -22.90
CA ASN A 388 34.70 19.07 -24.14
C ASN A 388 34.22 20.06 -25.20
N GLY A 389 34.89 21.21 -25.31
CA GLY A 389 34.38 22.31 -26.14
C GLY A 389 33.10 22.89 -25.54
N GLU A 390 32.02 22.89 -26.33
CA GLU A 390 30.68 23.32 -25.89
C GLU A 390 29.87 22.19 -25.24
N ASP A 391 30.31 20.93 -25.36
CA ASP A 391 29.58 19.78 -24.85
C ASP A 391 29.87 19.56 -23.37
N TRP A 392 28.80 19.50 -22.59
CA TRP A 392 28.83 19.14 -21.17
C TRP A 392 28.29 17.75 -20.96
N THR A 393 29.02 16.92 -20.22
CA THR A 393 28.65 15.53 -19.98
C THR A 393 28.93 15.13 -18.54
N ILE A 394 27.90 14.65 -17.82
CA ILE A 394 28.08 13.92 -16.57
C ILE A 394 28.23 12.44 -16.87
N TYR A 395 29.30 11.86 -16.37
CA TYR A 395 29.61 10.44 -16.44
C TYR A 395 29.17 9.80 -15.12
N ILE A 396 28.36 8.77 -15.23
CA ILE A 396 27.83 8.02 -14.10
C ILE A 396 28.24 6.56 -14.23
N GLU A 397 28.66 5.99 -13.12
CA GLU A 397 29.18 4.62 -13.07
C GLU A 397 28.18 3.72 -12.34
N GLY A 398 27.95 2.53 -12.89
CA GLY A 398 27.14 1.52 -12.21
C GLY A 398 27.74 1.19 -10.86
N ASN A 399 26.91 1.06 -9.83
CA ASN A 399 27.35 0.80 -8.46
C ASN A 399 27.89 -0.65 -8.27
N SER A 400 28.88 -1.05 -9.06
CA SER A 400 29.29 -2.43 -9.31
C SER A 400 30.29 -3.00 -8.29
N GLN A 401 31.01 -2.15 -7.54
CA GLN A 401 32.04 -2.64 -6.62
C GLN A 401 31.51 -3.02 -5.22
N ASP A 402 30.36 -2.48 -4.81
CA ASP A 402 29.73 -2.82 -3.52
C ASP A 402 28.25 -3.22 -3.65
N ASN A 403 27.55 -2.89 -4.76
CA ASN A 403 26.10 -3.07 -4.98
C ASN A 403 25.16 -2.60 -3.83
N GLU A 404 25.69 -1.89 -2.83
CA GLU A 404 24.95 -1.34 -1.70
C GLU A 404 24.54 0.11 -1.98
N LEU A 405 23.26 0.39 -1.76
CA LEU A 405 22.77 1.77 -1.62
C LEU A 405 23.06 2.21 -0.20
N LYS A 406 23.60 3.41 -0.05
CA LYS A 406 23.82 4.04 1.26
C LYS A 406 22.72 5.03 1.54
N ALA A 407 22.28 5.05 2.79
CA ALA A 407 21.34 5.99 3.33
C ALA A 407 21.82 7.40 3.03
N ASN A 408 20.86 8.30 2.82
CA ASN A 408 21.09 9.72 2.69
C ASN A 408 22.06 10.09 1.56
N THR A 409 22.22 9.21 0.57
CA THR A 409 23.15 9.39 -0.55
C THR A 409 22.38 9.56 -1.86
N PRO A 410 22.67 10.61 -2.65
CA PRO A 410 22.07 10.79 -3.97
C PRO A 410 22.56 9.79 -5.02
N TYR A 411 21.64 9.20 -5.76
CA TYR A 411 21.91 8.30 -6.89
C TYR A 411 21.14 8.72 -8.15
N PHE A 412 21.70 8.37 -9.30
CA PHE A 412 20.94 8.25 -10.54
C PHE A 412 20.32 6.85 -10.59
N ALA A 413 19.09 6.74 -11.09
CA ALA A 413 18.39 5.48 -11.22
C ALA A 413 17.79 5.34 -12.62
N ILE A 414 17.91 4.14 -13.20
CA ILE A 414 17.14 3.71 -14.36
C ILE A 414 16.23 2.58 -13.91
N ALA A 415 14.93 2.76 -14.08
CA ALA A 415 13.96 1.75 -13.72
C ALA A 415 13.80 0.73 -14.85
N ALA A 416 13.88 -0.55 -14.50
CA ALA A 416 13.56 -1.70 -15.36
C ALA A 416 12.10 -2.16 -15.20
N GLN A 417 11.42 -1.70 -14.15
CA GLN A 417 10.03 -1.97 -13.82
C GLN A 417 9.35 -0.65 -13.41
N GLU A 418 8.01 -0.63 -13.39
CA GLU A 418 7.26 0.58 -13.00
C GLU A 418 7.46 0.95 -11.53
N ASN A 419 7.89 0.00 -10.70
CA ASN A 419 8.12 0.19 -9.27
C ASN A 419 9.50 -0.38 -8.87
N ILE A 420 10.07 0.17 -7.79
CA ILE A 420 11.25 -0.38 -7.14
C ILE A 420 10.77 -1.11 -5.89
N HIS A 421 11.14 -2.38 -5.76
CA HIS A 421 10.74 -3.20 -4.62
C HIS A 421 11.92 -3.35 -3.65
N PHE A 422 11.67 -3.12 -2.36
CA PHE A 422 12.61 -3.37 -1.27
C PHE A 422 12.02 -4.45 -0.37
N ARG A 423 12.61 -5.64 -0.41
CA ARG A 423 12.00 -6.89 0.04
C ARG A 423 12.40 -7.23 1.48
N ALA A 424 11.56 -7.99 2.18
CA ALA A 424 11.92 -8.58 3.48
C ALA A 424 12.94 -9.74 3.36
N THR A 425 13.02 -10.35 2.19
CA THR A 425 13.94 -11.44 1.88
C THR A 425 14.72 -11.12 0.61
N ASN A 426 16.02 -11.40 0.63
CA ASN A 426 16.87 -11.22 -0.54
C ASN A 426 16.68 -12.36 -1.56
N GLN A 427 17.28 -12.21 -2.74
CA GLN A 427 17.20 -13.19 -3.83
C GLN A 427 17.76 -14.59 -3.50
N TRP A 428 18.44 -14.76 -2.36
CA TRP A 428 19.01 -16.02 -1.87
C TRP A 428 18.35 -16.52 -0.58
N ASN A 429 17.14 -16.05 -0.27
CA ASN A 429 16.37 -16.39 0.93
C ASN A 429 17.03 -15.95 2.26
N GLY A 430 17.96 -14.99 2.22
CA GLY A 430 18.44 -14.30 3.43
C GLY A 430 17.48 -13.18 3.85
N SER A 431 17.44 -12.85 5.14
CA SER A 431 16.64 -11.73 5.66
C SER A 431 17.25 -10.39 5.25
N CYS A 432 16.40 -9.46 4.84
CA CYS A 432 16.75 -8.05 4.68
C CYS A 432 16.28 -7.27 5.91
N SER A 433 16.98 -6.18 6.23
CA SER A 433 16.57 -5.25 7.28
C SER A 433 17.03 -3.86 6.90
N TYR A 434 16.20 -2.86 7.22
CA TYR A 434 16.44 -1.47 6.88
C TYR A 434 16.34 -0.61 8.13
N VAL A 435 17.28 0.31 8.28
CA VAL A 435 17.26 1.34 9.32
C VAL A 435 17.04 2.68 8.62
N LEU A 436 15.86 3.28 8.85
CA LEU A 436 15.49 4.56 8.26
C LEU A 436 15.83 5.70 9.22
N ASN A 437 16.50 6.73 8.71
CA ASN A 437 16.86 7.93 9.46
C ASN A 437 17.19 9.10 8.52
N THR A 438 16.68 10.29 8.82
CA THR A 438 16.99 11.53 8.08
C THR A 438 17.81 12.55 8.88
N SER A 439 18.08 12.31 10.17
CA SER A 439 18.74 13.27 11.07
C SER A 439 20.22 13.47 10.79
N SER A 440 20.89 12.51 10.14
CA SER A 440 22.28 12.69 9.68
C SER A 440 22.41 13.71 8.54
N GLY A 441 21.29 14.15 7.95
CA GLY A 441 21.27 14.96 6.73
C GLY A 441 21.76 14.18 5.51
N ILE A 442 21.66 14.80 4.34
CA ILE A 442 22.03 14.20 3.06
C ILE A 442 23.51 14.41 2.77
N ALA A 443 24.20 13.34 2.39
CA ALA A 443 25.57 13.38 1.95
C ALA A 443 25.71 14.24 0.67
N SER A 444 26.45 15.34 0.80
CA SER A 444 26.91 16.10 -0.37
C SER A 444 28.16 15.44 -0.91
N LEU A 445 28.02 14.61 -1.94
CA LEU A 445 29.15 13.98 -2.61
C LEU A 445 29.76 14.91 -3.67
N PRO A 446 30.98 15.44 -3.47
CA PRO A 446 31.73 15.99 -4.58
C PRO A 446 32.11 14.85 -5.52
N PHE A 447 32.13 15.14 -6.81
CA PHE A 447 32.66 14.23 -7.82
C PHE A 447 33.66 15.00 -8.69
N GLU A 448 34.51 14.30 -9.42
CA GLU A 448 35.59 14.94 -10.17
C GLU A 448 35.02 15.82 -11.31
N SER A 449 35.69 16.92 -11.64
CA SER A 449 35.25 17.80 -12.72
C SER A 449 36.44 18.46 -13.38
N ASN A 450 36.49 18.44 -14.72
CA ASN A 450 37.32 19.38 -15.47
C ASN A 450 36.53 20.63 -15.91
N ALA A 451 35.21 20.62 -15.70
CA ALA A 451 34.40 21.79 -15.94
C ALA A 451 34.71 22.86 -14.87
N PRO A 452 34.73 24.15 -15.23
CA PRO A 452 35.06 25.19 -14.26
C PRO A 452 34.04 25.30 -13.11
N GLY A 453 34.53 25.80 -11.96
CA GLY A 453 33.81 25.96 -10.69
C GLY A 453 33.51 24.64 -9.96
N ILE A 454 32.70 24.72 -8.90
CA ILE A 454 32.40 23.57 -8.03
C ILE A 454 31.00 23.05 -8.33
N TRP A 455 30.92 21.75 -8.59
CA TRP A 455 29.67 21.05 -8.88
C TRP A 455 29.36 20.03 -7.79
N LYS A 456 28.10 19.96 -7.38
CA LYS A 456 27.62 19.04 -6.34
C LYS A 456 26.30 18.42 -6.72
N LEU A 457 26.15 17.13 -6.50
CA LEU A 457 24.86 16.47 -6.54
C LEU A 457 24.19 16.63 -5.16
N MET A 458 23.08 17.35 -5.14
CA MET A 458 22.35 17.75 -3.93
C MET A 458 21.06 16.93 -3.83
N GLY A 459 20.90 16.15 -2.77
CA GLY A 459 19.62 15.50 -2.46
C GLY A 459 18.72 16.39 -1.60
N THR A 460 17.43 16.03 -1.49
CA THR A 460 16.49 16.69 -0.57
C THR A 460 15.48 15.72 0.04
N TYR A 461 15.07 15.97 1.29
CA TYR A 461 13.90 15.35 1.94
C TYR A 461 12.71 16.32 2.08
N GLU A 462 12.87 17.56 1.63
CA GLU A 462 11.82 18.56 1.56
C GLU A 462 11.57 18.96 0.10
N LYS A 463 10.39 19.50 -0.19
CA LYS A 463 10.12 20.08 -1.50
C LYS A 463 10.93 21.35 -1.68
N ILE A 464 11.78 21.37 -2.70
CA ILE A 464 12.49 22.58 -3.13
C ILE A 464 11.72 23.20 -4.29
N SER A 465 11.55 24.52 -4.26
CA SER A 465 11.02 25.31 -5.37
C SER A 465 12.02 26.39 -5.74
N PHE A 466 12.33 26.50 -7.04
CA PHE A 466 13.32 27.44 -7.52
C PHE A 466 12.66 28.71 -8.06
N ASP A 467 13.12 29.86 -7.60
CA ASP A 467 12.81 31.18 -8.13
C ASP A 467 13.95 31.71 -9.02
N GLU A 468 13.84 32.95 -9.50
CA GLU A 468 14.87 33.60 -10.34
C GLU A 468 16.26 33.62 -9.71
N ASN A 469 16.36 33.66 -8.38
CA ASN A 469 17.63 33.76 -7.66
C ASN A 469 18.22 32.39 -7.29
N THR A 470 17.36 31.42 -7.03
CA THR A 470 17.74 30.10 -6.53
C THR A 470 17.88 29.04 -7.62
N LYS A 471 17.30 29.26 -8.81
CA LYS A 471 17.45 28.37 -9.99
C LYS A 471 18.84 28.37 -10.62
N LYS A 472 19.65 29.38 -10.31
CA LYS A 472 20.93 29.64 -10.97
C LYS A 472 21.86 28.43 -10.85
N GLY A 473 22.31 27.93 -12.01
CA GLY A 473 23.22 26.78 -12.09
C GLY A 473 22.66 25.47 -11.52
N VAL A 474 21.33 25.32 -11.47
CA VAL A 474 20.66 24.10 -11.03
C VAL A 474 20.24 23.28 -12.24
N TYR A 475 20.47 21.97 -12.19
CA TYR A 475 20.08 21.02 -13.22
C TYR A 475 19.39 19.79 -12.64
N GLY A 476 18.43 19.24 -13.36
CA GLY A 476 17.71 18.04 -12.97
C GLY A 476 16.99 17.38 -14.14
N PHE A 477 16.43 16.20 -13.90
CA PHE A 477 15.60 15.54 -14.91
C PHE A 477 14.23 16.20 -14.99
N ALA A 478 13.81 16.56 -16.21
CA ALA A 478 12.47 17.04 -16.48
C ALA A 478 11.44 15.92 -16.24
N ALA A 479 10.46 16.16 -15.37
CA ALA A 479 9.42 15.16 -15.07
C ALA A 479 8.40 15.01 -16.20
N ASN A 480 8.11 16.10 -16.92
CA ASN A 480 7.12 16.16 -18.00
C ASN A 480 7.73 16.87 -19.21
N SER A 481 7.26 16.54 -20.41
CA SER A 481 7.57 17.32 -21.60
C SER A 481 6.85 18.68 -21.53
N GLN A 482 7.54 19.76 -21.89
CA GLN A 482 7.00 21.13 -21.87
C GLN A 482 7.43 21.90 -23.12
N GLY A 483 6.44 22.31 -23.93
CA GLY A 483 6.70 22.93 -25.22
C GLY A 483 7.47 22.02 -26.18
N ASP A 484 8.14 22.62 -27.16
CA ASP A 484 8.82 21.87 -28.22
C ASP A 484 10.26 21.44 -27.83
N ASN A 485 10.82 21.98 -26.74
CA ASN A 485 12.25 21.86 -26.42
C ASN A 485 12.58 21.10 -25.12
N ILE A 486 11.58 20.77 -24.30
CA ILE A 486 11.78 20.02 -23.05
C ILE A 486 11.05 18.68 -23.16
N THR A 487 11.80 17.59 -23.08
CA THR A 487 11.24 16.24 -23.06
C THR A 487 11.38 15.62 -21.67
N ALA A 488 10.38 14.86 -21.23
CA ALA A 488 10.47 14.08 -20.00
C ALA A 488 11.72 13.18 -19.99
N GLY A 489 12.45 13.15 -18.88
CA GLY A 489 13.71 12.40 -18.73
C GLY A 489 14.96 13.12 -19.26
N GLN A 490 14.83 14.32 -19.83
CA GLN A 490 15.99 15.13 -20.23
C GLN A 490 16.61 15.83 -19.01
N PHE A 491 17.95 15.86 -18.94
CA PHE A 491 18.67 16.54 -17.86
C PHE A 491 18.96 17.99 -18.25
N ILE A 492 18.18 18.91 -17.69
CA ILE A 492 18.09 20.31 -18.14
C ILE A 492 18.31 21.30 -17.00
N LYS A 493 18.65 22.54 -17.36
CA LYS A 493 18.72 23.68 -16.44
C LYS A 493 17.34 23.98 -15.86
N ALA A 494 17.28 24.29 -14.57
CA ALA A 494 16.03 24.58 -13.87
C ALA A 494 15.45 25.94 -14.32
N GLY A 495 14.19 25.92 -14.74
CA GLY A 495 13.40 27.13 -14.95
C GLY A 495 12.83 27.71 -13.66
N THR A 496 12.28 28.92 -13.75
CA THR A 496 11.55 29.55 -12.63
C THR A 496 10.27 28.77 -12.35
N GLY A 497 10.03 28.45 -11.08
CA GLY A 497 8.92 27.60 -10.64
C GLY A 497 9.20 26.11 -10.77
N ALA A 498 10.38 25.70 -11.24
CA ALA A 498 10.78 24.29 -11.20
C ALA A 498 10.82 23.80 -9.74
N THR A 499 10.40 22.56 -9.52
CA THR A 499 10.37 21.96 -8.18
C THR A 499 11.06 20.62 -8.16
N VAL A 500 11.68 20.31 -7.02
CA VAL A 500 12.28 19.01 -6.73
C VAL A 500 11.55 18.43 -5.52
N PRO A 501 10.76 17.36 -5.70
CA PRO A 501 10.12 16.68 -4.59
C PRO A 501 11.13 16.07 -3.60
N PRO A 502 10.73 15.82 -2.34
CA PRO A 502 11.43 14.93 -1.42
C PRO A 502 11.95 13.65 -2.06
N MET A 503 13.05 13.12 -1.52
CA MET A 503 13.72 11.89 -1.98
C MET A 503 14.21 11.96 -3.44
N ARG A 504 14.55 13.16 -3.91
CA ARG A 504 15.14 13.41 -5.24
C ARG A 504 16.44 14.16 -5.08
N ALA A 505 17.21 14.21 -6.16
CA ALA A 505 18.43 15.00 -6.23
C ALA A 505 18.52 15.86 -7.50
N TYR A 506 19.32 16.90 -7.42
CA TYR A 506 19.60 17.85 -8.49
C TYR A 506 21.08 18.21 -8.47
N LEU A 507 21.63 18.56 -9.61
CA LEU A 507 23.00 19.05 -9.73
C LEU A 507 23.01 20.56 -9.49
N LYS A 508 23.97 21.05 -8.71
CA LYS A 508 24.14 22.48 -8.43
C LYS A 508 25.57 22.94 -8.67
N TYR A 509 25.69 24.01 -9.45
CA TYR A 509 26.89 24.80 -9.62
C TYR A 509 27.04 25.80 -8.47
N ASN A 510 28.26 25.97 -7.99
CA ASN A 510 28.63 27.03 -7.04
C ASN A 510 29.88 27.76 -7.53
N SER A 511 29.74 29.05 -7.81
CA SER A 511 30.84 29.90 -8.26
C SER A 511 31.74 30.43 -7.12
N ALA A 512 31.26 30.44 -5.87
CA ALA A 512 31.96 31.05 -4.73
C ALA A 512 33.20 30.28 -4.24
N GLY A 513 33.50 29.10 -4.80
CA GLY A 513 34.59 28.23 -4.37
C GLY A 513 35.98 28.55 -4.93
N VAL A 514 36.11 29.51 -5.83
CA VAL A 514 37.36 29.76 -6.59
C VAL A 514 38.39 30.59 -5.81
N LEU A 515 38.03 31.16 -4.64
CA LEU A 515 38.87 32.14 -3.95
C LEU A 515 40.02 31.59 -3.08
N ALA A 516 40.27 30.27 -2.98
CA ALA A 516 41.24 29.75 -1.99
C ALA A 516 42.34 28.79 -2.48
N LYS A 517 42.50 28.53 -3.79
CA LYS A 517 43.72 27.88 -4.27
C LYS A 517 44.01 28.27 -5.72
N ALA A 518 45.05 29.07 -5.90
CA ALA A 518 45.62 29.37 -7.20
C ALA A 518 45.99 28.06 -7.92
N ALA A 519 45.12 27.59 -8.83
CA ALA A 519 45.40 26.70 -9.98
C ALA A 519 44.15 26.12 -10.69
N ALA A 520 42.90 26.36 -10.27
CA ALA A 520 41.73 25.73 -10.91
C ALA A 520 40.59 26.70 -11.28
N GLY A 521 40.52 27.05 -12.58
CA GLY A 521 39.31 27.47 -13.31
C GLY A 521 38.78 28.89 -13.07
N ALA A 522 38.65 29.68 -14.15
CA ALA A 522 37.89 30.92 -14.14
C ALA A 522 36.40 30.67 -13.78
N GLU A 523 35.78 31.59 -13.05
CA GLU A 523 34.33 31.63 -12.83
C GLU A 523 33.61 31.73 -14.19
N ILE A 524 32.54 30.95 -14.38
CA ILE A 524 31.70 30.99 -15.59
C ILE A 524 30.48 31.84 -15.26
N ALA A 525 30.15 32.79 -16.13
CA ALA A 525 28.92 33.56 -15.99
C ALA A 525 27.69 32.63 -16.17
N GLU A 526 26.57 32.95 -15.54
CA GLU A 526 25.40 32.07 -15.54
C GLU A 526 24.81 31.85 -16.95
N GLU A 527 24.90 32.88 -17.79
CA GLU A 527 24.54 32.91 -19.19
C GLU A 527 25.40 31.96 -20.06
N ASP A 528 26.60 31.61 -19.59
CA ASP A 528 27.54 30.73 -20.30
C ASP A 528 27.40 29.26 -19.85
N LEU A 529 26.52 28.98 -18.87
CA LEU A 529 26.18 27.62 -18.45
C LEU A 529 25.21 26.99 -19.47
N PRO A 530 25.41 25.72 -19.88
CA PRO A 530 24.64 25.09 -20.94
C PRO A 530 23.17 24.91 -20.53
N GLU A 531 22.25 24.90 -21.49
CA GLU A 531 20.83 24.62 -21.19
C GLU A 531 20.59 23.14 -20.85
N THR A 532 21.44 22.24 -21.36
CA THR A 532 21.34 20.80 -21.17
C THR A 532 22.70 20.19 -20.88
N ILE A 533 22.74 19.14 -20.07
CA ILE A 533 23.97 18.36 -19.82
C ILE A 533 23.68 16.92 -20.20
N THR A 534 24.55 16.33 -21.02
CA THR A 534 24.41 14.93 -21.43
C THR A 534 24.75 14.00 -20.26
N VAL A 535 23.96 12.96 -20.03
CA VAL A 535 24.25 11.92 -19.02
C VAL A 535 24.78 10.67 -19.74
N LYS A 536 26.01 10.25 -19.43
CA LYS A 536 26.63 9.04 -19.99
C LYS A 536 26.85 7.97 -18.92
N PHE A 537 26.39 6.76 -19.21
CA PHE A 537 26.55 5.59 -18.36
C PHE A 537 27.84 4.87 -18.71
N ILE A 538 28.65 4.56 -17.71
CA ILE A 538 29.88 3.78 -17.81
C ILE A 538 29.71 2.48 -17.02
N ASP A 539 30.10 1.36 -17.61
CA ASP A 539 30.28 0.09 -16.90
C ASP A 539 31.61 0.08 -16.11
N GLY A 540 31.72 -0.79 -15.10
CA GLY A 540 32.88 -0.86 -14.19
C GLY A 540 34.22 -1.24 -14.83
N ASP A 541 34.26 -1.50 -16.15
CA ASP A 541 35.47 -1.73 -16.94
C ASP A 541 35.88 -0.51 -17.81
N GLY A 542 35.14 0.60 -17.70
CA GLY A 542 35.36 1.83 -18.48
C GLY A 542 34.76 1.79 -19.89
N SER A 543 34.03 0.73 -20.27
CA SER A 543 33.34 0.65 -21.55
C SER A 543 31.99 1.39 -21.51
N THR A 544 31.67 2.11 -22.60
CA THR A 544 30.40 2.85 -22.73
C THR A 544 29.31 1.91 -23.21
N THR A 545 28.38 1.53 -22.34
CA THR A 545 27.28 0.60 -22.65
C THR A 545 26.12 1.25 -23.41
N ALA A 546 26.00 2.58 -23.42
CA ALA A 546 25.04 3.31 -24.26
C ALA A 546 25.42 4.79 -24.45
N ILE A 547 25.33 5.29 -25.69
CA ILE A 547 25.30 6.74 -25.98
C ILE A 547 23.84 7.08 -26.32
N GLY A 548 23.11 7.60 -25.34
CA GLY A 548 21.81 8.23 -25.60
C GLY A 548 22.03 9.65 -26.12
N THR A 549 22.35 9.83 -27.40
CA THR A 549 22.21 11.15 -28.05
C THR A 549 20.96 11.15 -28.90
N MET A 550 19.91 11.78 -28.37
CA MET A 550 18.67 12.11 -29.08
C MET A 550 18.87 13.47 -29.77
N ASN A 551 18.57 13.57 -31.07
CA ASN A 551 18.46 14.87 -31.74
C ASN A 551 17.12 15.50 -31.36
N THR A 552 17.17 16.56 -30.55
CA THR A 552 16.02 17.11 -29.82
C THR A 552 15.14 18.05 -30.63
N THR A 553 15.40 18.26 -31.92
CA THR A 553 14.54 19.11 -32.79
C THR A 553 13.64 18.33 -33.74
N THR A 554 13.98 17.07 -34.10
CA THR A 554 13.23 16.30 -35.11
C THR A 554 12.68 14.96 -34.62
N GLY A 555 13.07 14.49 -33.43
CA GLY A 555 12.67 13.17 -32.94
C GLY A 555 13.27 12.00 -33.73
N GLU A 556 14.20 12.26 -34.66
CA GLU A 556 14.97 11.23 -35.35
C GLU A 556 16.13 10.74 -34.46
N ILE A 557 16.25 9.42 -34.34
CA ILE A 557 17.49 8.78 -33.90
C ILE A 557 18.44 8.78 -35.09
N SER A 558 19.28 9.81 -35.22
CA SER A 558 20.44 9.69 -36.09
C SER A 558 21.54 8.91 -35.34
N MET A 559 21.58 7.59 -35.54
CA MET A 559 22.89 6.95 -35.61
C MET A 559 23.56 7.50 -36.86
N ASP A 560 24.20 8.66 -36.72
CA ASP A 560 24.90 9.44 -37.74
C ASP A 560 25.06 8.65 -39.04
N GLU A 561 24.12 8.83 -39.99
CA GLU A 561 23.78 7.82 -41.02
C GLU A 561 24.94 7.45 -41.96
N ASN A 562 26.05 8.18 -41.85
CA ASN A 562 27.25 8.06 -42.67
C ASN A 562 28.53 7.70 -41.90
N LYS A 563 28.47 7.38 -40.59
CA LYS A 563 29.66 6.97 -39.83
C LYS A 563 29.96 5.48 -40.03
N TRP A 564 31.21 5.20 -40.37
CA TRP A 564 31.74 3.85 -40.55
C TRP A 564 32.73 3.55 -39.44
N PHE A 565 32.76 2.30 -38.97
CA PHE A 565 33.70 1.87 -37.95
C PHE A 565 34.43 0.61 -38.43
N ASP A 566 35.71 0.50 -38.08
CA ASP A 566 36.44 -0.74 -38.28
C ASP A 566 36.06 -1.82 -37.26
N MET A 567 36.57 -3.04 -37.43
CA MET A 567 36.32 -4.15 -36.50
C MET A 567 36.85 -3.92 -35.08
N LYS A 568 37.64 -2.85 -34.86
CA LYS A 568 38.16 -2.44 -33.55
C LYS A 568 37.39 -1.26 -32.97
N GLY A 569 36.26 -0.87 -33.58
CA GLY A 569 35.39 0.22 -33.11
C GLY A 569 35.94 1.62 -33.38
N ARG A 570 37.00 1.77 -34.19
CA ARG A 570 37.57 3.09 -34.51
C ARG A 570 36.74 3.75 -35.59
N MET A 571 36.34 5.00 -35.35
CA MET A 571 35.55 5.81 -36.28
C MET A 571 36.37 6.13 -37.54
N MET A 572 35.75 5.95 -38.70
CA MET A 572 36.31 6.24 -40.02
C MET A 572 35.62 7.48 -40.61
N ASN A 573 36.43 8.40 -41.12
CA ASN A 573 35.93 9.68 -41.67
C ASN A 573 35.16 9.55 -43.00
N LYS A 574 35.15 8.34 -43.62
CA LYS A 574 34.47 8.06 -44.90
C LYS A 574 34.14 6.58 -45.03
N LYS A 575 33.23 6.26 -45.95
CA LYS A 575 32.94 4.87 -46.36
C LYS A 575 34.23 4.13 -46.75
N PRO A 576 34.50 2.94 -46.18
CA PRO A 576 35.66 2.14 -46.52
C PRO A 576 35.62 1.75 -48.00
N THR A 577 36.74 1.95 -48.68
CA THR A 577 36.94 1.53 -50.07
C THR A 577 37.74 0.23 -50.18
N VAL A 578 38.24 -0.29 -49.06
CA VAL A 578 39.04 -1.51 -48.99
C VAL A 578 38.12 -2.68 -48.66
N LYS A 579 38.34 -3.84 -49.31
CA LYS A 579 37.59 -5.06 -49.03
C LYS A 579 37.79 -5.47 -47.58
N GLY A 580 36.70 -5.71 -46.86
CA GLY A 580 36.77 -5.98 -45.44
C GLY A 580 35.41 -5.96 -44.77
N THR A 581 35.41 -6.30 -43.48
CA THR A 581 34.21 -6.20 -42.64
C THR A 581 34.28 -4.94 -41.79
N TYR A 582 33.17 -4.22 -41.73
CA TYR A 582 33.02 -2.95 -41.02
C TYR A 582 31.69 -2.92 -40.28
N TYR A 583 31.52 -1.95 -39.38
CA TYR A 583 30.23 -1.65 -38.78
C TYR A 583 29.67 -0.35 -39.38
N ASN A 584 28.41 -0.41 -39.79
CA ASN A 584 27.62 0.73 -40.24
C ASN A 584 26.18 0.53 -39.74
N LYS A 585 25.57 1.55 -39.14
CA LYS A 585 24.22 1.46 -38.53
C LYS A 585 24.09 0.31 -37.51
N GLY A 586 25.13 0.08 -36.71
CA GLY A 586 25.17 -1.03 -35.73
C GLY A 586 25.20 -2.43 -36.35
N GLN A 587 25.26 -2.55 -37.69
CA GLN A 587 25.28 -3.82 -38.39
C GLN A 587 26.65 -4.11 -39.01
N LYS A 588 27.01 -5.39 -39.04
CA LYS A 588 28.22 -5.89 -39.70
C LYS A 588 28.01 -5.87 -41.22
N VAL A 589 28.76 -5.02 -41.91
CA VAL A 589 28.71 -4.85 -43.38
C VAL A 589 30.03 -5.31 -44.01
N ILE A 590 29.95 -6.13 -45.06
CA ILE A 590 31.12 -6.59 -45.81
C ILE A 590 31.24 -5.76 -47.09
N ILE A 591 32.31 -4.99 -47.22
CA ILE A 591 32.70 -4.33 -48.47
C ILE A 591 33.45 -5.37 -49.31
N LYS A 592 32.91 -5.70 -50.49
CA LYS A 592 33.41 -6.74 -51.39
C LYS A 592 34.29 -6.23 -52.51
#